data_AF-A0A1I7HAS4-F1
#
_entry.id   AF-A0A1I7HAS4-F1
#
_cell.length_a   1.000
_cell.length_b   1.000
_cell.length_c   1.000
_cell.angle_alpha   90.00
_cell.angle_beta   90.00
_cell.angle_gamma   90.00
#
_symmetry.space_group_name_H-M   'P 1'
#
loop_
_entity.id
_entity.type
_entity.pdbx_description
1 polymer ?
#
loop_
_entity_poly.entity_id
_entity_poly.type
_entity_poly.pdbx_seq_one_letter_code
_entity_poly.pdbx_strand_id
1 'polypeptide(L)' 'MEAIKDYTVHIDSKKRITLRGALYQYYNVKEYENGCIILEPRELSIPKGISANSLKDMDRAIENFKMGDVSSAIDLSDF' A
#
# COMPACT_ATOMS: atom_id res chain seq x y z
N MET A 1 21.55 -21.90 3.18
CA MET A 1 20.82 -20.98 4.07
C MET A 1 20.48 -21.79 5.31
N GLU A 2 21.17 -21.55 6.42
CA GLU A 2 20.79 -22.18 7.69
C GLU A 2 19.61 -21.43 8.30
N ALA A 3 18.63 -22.16 8.81
CA ALA A 3 17.50 -21.58 9.50
C ALA A 3 17.96 -21.10 10.89
N ILE A 4 18.00 -19.78 11.08
CA ILE A 4 18.36 -19.18 12.38
C ILE A 4 17.26 -19.46 13.43
N LYS A 5 16.01 -19.60 12.99
CA LYS A 5 14.86 -19.98 13.82
C LYS A 5 13.98 -20.94 13.04
N ASP A 6 13.70 -22.10 13.62
CA ASP A 6 12.75 -23.08 13.10
C ASP A 6 11.67 -23.31 14.16
N TYR A 7 10.42 -23.07 13.80
CA TYR A 7 9.27 -23.27 14.69
C TYR A 7 7.98 -23.45 13.90
N THR A 8 7.12 -24.32 14.43
CA THR A 8 5.77 -24.54 13.89
C THR A 8 4.78 -23.53 14.47
N VAL A 9 3.90 -23.02 13.62
CA VAL A 9 2.83 -22.08 13.99
C VAL A 9 1.48 -22.65 13.61
N HIS A 10 0.50 -22.45 14.49
CA HIS A 10 -0.89 -22.71 14.18
C HIS A 10 -1.53 -21.47 13.57
N ILE A 11 -2.41 -21.70 12.59
CA ILE A 11 -3.19 -20.65 11.94
C ILE A 11 -4.34 -20.24 12.85
N ASP A 12 -4.56 -18.94 13.03
CA ASP A 12 -5.69 -18.46 13.83
C ASP A 12 -7.04 -18.58 13.10
N SER A 13 -8.14 -18.28 13.80
CA SER A 13 -9.50 -18.33 13.23
C SER A 13 -9.74 -17.39 12.04
N LYS A 14 -8.87 -16.41 11.83
CA LYS A 14 -8.91 -15.45 10.72
C LYS A 14 -7.91 -15.79 9.61
N LYS A 15 -7.34 -17.00 9.63
CA LYS A 15 -6.32 -17.47 8.67
C LYS A 15 -5.00 -16.69 8.74
N ARG A 16 -4.65 -16.13 9.89
CA ARG A 16 -3.40 -15.37 10.08
C ARG A 16 -2.32 -16.23 10.74
N ILE A 17 -1.07 -15.95 10.39
CA ILE A 17 0.12 -16.54 11.01
C ILE A 17 0.87 -15.44 11.76
N THR A 18 1.32 -15.73 12.98
CA THR A 18 2.11 -14.79 13.79
C THR A 18 3.60 -15.11 13.66
N LEU A 19 4.38 -14.18 13.13
CA LEU A 19 5.85 -14.29 13.04
C LEU A 19 6.48 -13.91 14.39
N ARG A 20 7.27 -14.81 14.97
CA ARG A 20 7.90 -14.61 16.29
C ARG A 20 9.18 -13.81 16.16
N GLY A 21 9.19 -12.59 16.71
CA GLY A 21 10.36 -11.70 16.70
C GLY A 21 10.61 -11.07 15.33
N ALA A 22 9.54 -10.64 14.65
CA ALA A 22 9.64 -9.86 13.42
C ALA A 22 10.47 -8.58 13.66
N LEU A 23 11.50 -8.39 12.85
CA LEU A 23 12.40 -7.22 12.91
C LEU A 23 11.81 -5.99 12.23
N TYR A 24 10.91 -6.20 11.27
CA TYR A 24 10.29 -5.14 10.47
C TYR A 24 8.79 -5.11 10.71
N GLN A 25 8.18 -3.95 10.47
CA GLN A 25 6.73 -3.78 10.62
C GLN A 25 5.96 -4.21 9.37
N TYR A 26 6.56 -4.09 8.20
CA TYR A 26 5.92 -4.40 6.92
C TYR A 26 6.72 -5.44 6.15
N TYR A 27 5.99 -6.38 5.56
CA TYR A 27 6.55 -7.43 4.72
C TYR A 27 5.77 -7.47 3.40
N ASN A 28 6.50 -7.59 2.30
CA ASN A 28 5.92 -7.98 1.02
C ASN A 28 5.72 -9.50 1.02
N VAL A 29 4.50 -9.94 0.74
CA VAL A 29 4.12 -11.35 0.76
C VAL A 29 3.99 -11.84 -0.68
N LYS A 30 4.71 -12.90 -1.03
CA LYS A 30 4.58 -13.60 -2.32
C LYS A 30 4.19 -15.05 -2.05
N GLU A 31 3.06 -15.47 -2.58
CA GLU A 31 2.59 -16.86 -2.54
C GLU A 31 2.81 -17.50 -3.90
N TYR A 32 3.35 -18.71 -3.91
CA TYR A 32 3.65 -19.49 -5.11
C TYR A 32 2.71 -20.69 -5.20
N GLU A 33 2.51 -21.23 -6.40
CA GLU A 33 1.58 -22.35 -6.65
C GLU A 33 1.90 -23.61 -5.85
N ASN A 34 3.16 -23.81 -5.46
CA ASN A 34 3.59 -24.92 -4.61
C ASN A 34 3.28 -24.70 -3.12
N GLY A 35 2.57 -23.62 -2.75
CA GLY A 35 2.23 -23.26 -1.38
C GLY A 35 3.40 -22.64 -0.60
N CYS A 36 4.53 -22.36 -1.24
CA CYS A 36 5.59 -21.59 -0.60
C CYS A 36 5.15 -20.12 -0.46
N ILE A 37 5.40 -19.55 0.72
CA ILE A 37 5.18 -18.14 1.00
C ILE A 37 6.54 -17.51 1.31
N ILE A 38 6.90 -16.47 0.56
CA ILE A 38 8.10 -15.68 0.78
C ILE A 38 7.70 -14.34 1.39
N LEU A 39 8.39 -13.97 2.47
CA LEU A 39 8.21 -12.73 3.21
C LEU A 39 9.47 -11.88 3.07
N GLU A 40 9.37 -10.77 2.34
CA GLU A 40 10.49 -9.83 2.16
C GLU A 40 10.24 -8.58 3.00
N PRO A 41 11.16 -8.18 3.89
CA PRO A 41 11.06 -6.91 4.62
C PRO A 41 10.85 -5.73 3.68
N ARG A 42 9.93 -4.84 4.05
CA ARG A 42 9.71 -3.59 3.32
C ARG A 42 9.62 -2.43 4.29
N GLU A 43 10.22 -1.31 3.92
CA GLU A 43 10.01 -0.05 4.61
C GLU A 43 8.86 0.71 3.95
N LEU A 44 7.98 1.27 4.78
CA LEU A 44 6.94 2.17 4.32
C LEU A 44 7.59 3.53 4.04
N SER A 45 8.20 3.69 2.87
CA SER A 45 8.75 4.98 2.47
C SER A 45 7.62 5.93 2.09
N ILE A 46 7.56 7.10 2.73
CA ILE A 46 6.73 8.20 2.25
C ILE A 46 7.21 8.53 0.83
N PRO A 47 6.32 8.56 -0.18
CA PRO A 47 6.70 8.92 -1.53
C PRO A 47 7.43 10.28 -1.49
N LYS A 48 8.62 10.36 -2.09
CA LYS A 48 9.42 11.60 -2.11
C LYS A 48 8.74 12.76 -2.86
N GLY A 49 7.62 12.51 -3.53
CA GLY A 49 6.87 13.52 -4.25
C GLY A 49 5.56 12.98 -4.83
N ILE A 50 4.87 13.87 -5.54
CA ILE A 50 3.65 13.57 -6.27
C ILE A 50 4.01 12.74 -7.50
N SER A 51 3.22 11.70 -7.81
CA SER A 51 3.47 10.88 -8.99
C SER A 51 3.37 11.72 -10.28
N ALA A 52 4.12 11.36 -11.32
CA ALA A 52 4.04 12.06 -12.61
C ALA A 52 2.62 12.05 -13.20
N ASN A 53 1.83 11.01 -12.90
CA ASN A 53 0.43 10.94 -13.33
C ASN A 53 -0.44 11.93 -12.56
N SER A 54 -0.30 11.97 -11.24
CA SER A 54 -1.02 12.92 -10.39
C SER A 54 -0.68 14.38 -10.72
N LEU A 55 0.57 14.67 -11.09
CA LEU A 55 0.96 15.99 -11.59
C LEU A 55 0.23 16.35 -12.90
N LYS A 56 0.19 15.42 -13.87
CA LYS A 56 -0.53 15.63 -15.14
C LYS A 56 -2.03 15.86 -14.93
N ASP A 57 -2.63 15.13 -13.98
CA ASP A 57 -4.04 15.28 -13.66
C ASP A 57 -4.32 16.65 -13.01
N MET A 58 -3.40 17.14 -12.16
CA MET A 58 -3.48 18.50 -11.58
C MET A 58 -3.38 19.58 -12.67
N ASP A 59 -2.42 19.44 -13.59
CA ASP A 59 -2.27 20.38 -14.71
C ASP A 59 -3.54 20.42 -15.57
N ARG A 60 -4.11 19.26 -15.89
CA ARG A 60 -5.37 19.16 -16.64
C ARG A 60 -6.55 19.79 -15.89
N ALA A 61 -6.63 19.58 -14.58
CA ALA A 61 -7.69 20.19 -13.78
C ALA A 61 -7.61 21.73 -13.82
N ILE A 62 -6.40 22.30 -13.79
CA ILE A 62 -6.19 23.75 -13.90
C ILE A 62 -6.54 24.26 -15.30
N GLU A 63 -6.19 23.52 -16.36
CA GLU A 63 -6.56 23.86 -17.74
C GLU A 63 -8.08 23.89 -17.93
N ASN A 64 -8.77 22.82 -17.50
CA ASN A 64 -10.23 22.74 -17.55
C ASN A 64 -10.89 23.88 -16.76
N PHE A 65 -10.35 24.20 -15.57
CA PHE A 65 -10.82 25.33 -14.76
C PHE A 65 -10.70 26.66 -15.51
N LYS A 66 -9.57 26.92 -16.18
CA LYS A 66 -9.36 28.12 -16.99
C LYS A 66 -10.29 28.18 -18.21
N MET A 67 -10.65 27.03 -18.78
CA MET A 67 -11.58 26.92 -19.91
C MET A 67 -13.05 27.00 -19.49
N GLY A 68 -13.35 27.01 -18.18
CA GLY A 68 -14.72 27.00 -17.66
C GLY A 68 -15.39 25.62 -17.75
N ASP A 69 -14.63 24.56 -18.08
CA ASP A 69 -15.09 23.17 -18.06
C ASP A 69 -15.01 22.63 -16.63
N VAL A 70 -15.91 23.13 -15.79
CA VAL A 70 -15.94 22.85 -14.34
C VAL A 70 -17.26 22.21 -13.93
N SER A 71 -17.21 21.38 -12.88
CA SER A 71 -18.42 20.82 -12.28
C SER A 71 -19.29 21.90 -11.63
N SER A 72 -20.53 21.56 -11.33
CA SER A 72 -21.37 22.40 -10.46
C SER A 72 -20.69 22.64 -9.12
N ALA A 73 -20.92 23.82 -8.55
CA ALA A 73 -20.39 24.17 -7.23
C ALA A 73 -20.90 23.19 -6.17
N ILE A 74 -20.01 22.81 -5.25
CA ILE A 74 -20.36 22.01 -4.09
C ILE A 74 -20.86 22.97 -3.01
N ASP A 75 -22.09 22.77 -2.54
CA ASP A 75 -22.61 23.48 -1.39
C ASP A 75 -22.07 22.83 -0.10
N LEU A 76 -21.46 23.63 0.76
CA LEU A 76 -20.84 23.21 2.02
C LEU A 76 -21.54 23.82 3.24
N SER A 77 -22.73 24.42 3.06
CA SER A 77 -23.44 25.16 4.10
C SER A 77 -23.92 24.30 5.29
N ASP A 78 -23.92 22.97 5.14
CA ASP A 78 -24.35 22.00 6.15
C ASP A 78 -23.20 21.39 6.99
N PHE A 79 -21.96 21.88 6.82
CA PHE A 79 -20.79 21.51 7.64
C PHE A 79 -20.45 22.59 8.67
#